data_AF-A0A8J6PNZ2-F1
#
_entry.id   AF-A0A8J6PNZ2-F1
#
_cell.length_a   1.000
_cell.length_b   1.000
_cell.length_c   1.000
_cell.angle_alpha   90.00
_cell.angle_beta   90.00
_cell.angle_gamma   90.00
#
_symmetry.space_group_name_H-M   'P 1'
#
loop_
_entity.id
_entity.type
_entity.pdbx_description
1 polymer ?
#
loop_
_entity_poly.entity_id
_entity_poly.type
_entity_poly.pdbx_seq_one_letter_code
_entity_poly.pdbx_strand_id
1 'polypeptide(L)' 'MKKNQQLTTKAATTSKTLRLKQDVVDSIETLAEDNNRNFNNMAETLMRLGMKHYQGLGLSS' A
#
# COMPACT_ATOMS: atom_id res chain seq x y z
N MET A 1 36.21 16.52 -18.30
CA MET A 1 35.39 15.30 -18.08
C MET A 1 34.40 15.58 -16.95
N LYS A 2 33.10 15.71 -17.26
CA LYS A 2 32.06 16.02 -16.26
C LYS A 2 31.57 14.71 -15.63
N LYS A 3 31.69 14.58 -14.31
CA LYS A 3 31.21 13.41 -13.55
C LYS A 3 29.68 13.43 -13.51
N ASN A 4 29.04 12.41 -14.07
CA ASN A 4 27.60 12.21 -13.96
C ASN A 4 27.28 11.77 -12.52
N GLN A 5 26.80 12.71 -11.70
CA GLN A 5 26.27 12.39 -10.37
C GLN A 5 24.92 11.68 -10.55
N GLN A 6 24.86 10.39 -10.26
CA GLN A 6 23.60 9.66 -10.14
C GLN A 6 22.84 10.20 -8.92
N LEU A 7 21.75 10.93 -9.17
CA LEU A 7 20.80 11.37 -8.16
C LEU A 7 20.02 10.15 -7.68
N THR A 8 20.46 9.51 -6.60
CA THR A 8 19.65 8.52 -5.88
C THR A 8 18.68 9.27 -4.95
N THR A 9 17.61 9.83 -5.51
CA THR A 9 16.53 10.41 -4.69
C THR A 9 15.73 9.26 -4.08
N LYS A 10 15.97 8.95 -2.80
CA LYS A 10 15.06 8.10 -2.01
C LYS A 10 13.70 8.81 -1.99
N ALA A 11 12.67 8.17 -2.54
CA ALA A 11 11.31 8.70 -2.46
C ALA A 11 10.94 8.86 -0.98
N ALA A 12 10.49 10.05 -0.59
CA ALA A 12 10.01 10.29 0.76
C ALA A 12 8.68 9.53 0.94
N THR A 13 8.73 8.37 1.59
CA THR A 13 7.54 7.59 1.93
C THR A 13 6.98 8.09 3.26
N THR A 14 5.74 8.57 3.24
CA THR A 14 4.98 8.81 4.48
C THR A 14 4.30 7.52 4.90
N SER A 15 4.40 7.17 6.19
CA SER A 15 3.74 6.00 6.75
C SER A 15 2.56 6.45 7.61
N LYS A 16 1.42 5.77 7.46
CA LYS A 16 0.25 5.90 8.32
C LYS A 16 -0.13 4.51 8.81
N THR A 17 -0.50 4.39 10.09
CA THR A 17 -0.96 3.11 10.66
C THR A 17 -2.48 3.08 10.64
N LEU A 18 -3.05 1.99 10.13
CA LEU A 18 -4.48 1.71 10.18
C LEU A 18 -4.72 0.48 11.06
N ARG A 19 -5.66 0.60 12.01
CA ARG A 19 -6.09 -0.54 12.82
C ARG A 19 -7.32 -1.16 12.18
N LEU A 20 -7.20 -2.43 11.80
CA LEU A 20 -8.28 -3.21 11.22
C LEU A 20 -8.84 -4.19 12.26
N LYS A 21 -10.07 -4.65 12.02
CA LYS A 21 -10.61 -5.79 12.76
C LYS A 21 -9.86 -7.06 12.35
N GLN A 22 -9.76 -8.03 13.26
CA GLN A 22 -8.97 -9.25 13.04
C GLN A 22 -9.46 -10.06 11.84
N ASP A 23 -10.78 -10.20 11.68
CA ASP A 23 -11.41 -10.90 10.54
C ASP A 23 -11.02 -10.31 9.17
N VAL A 24 -10.86 -8.99 9.09
CA VAL A 24 -10.36 -8.31 7.90
C VAL A 24 -8.88 -8.60 7.67
N VAL A 25 -8.06 -8.62 8.72
CA VAL A 25 -6.64 -8.96 8.63
C VAL A 25 -6.47 -10.39 8.11
N ASP A 26 -7.17 -11.35 8.71
CA ASP A 26 -7.10 -12.78 8.35
C ASP A 26 -7.50 -13.00 6.88
N SER A 27 -8.52 -12.25 6.42
CA SER A 27 -8.95 -12.27 5.01
C SER A 27 -7.86 -11.77 4.08
N ILE A 28 -7.19 -10.65 4.42
CA ILE A 28 -6.11 -10.09 3.60
C ILE A 28 -4.89 -11.03 3.58
N GLU A 29 -4.56 -11.67 4.71
CA GLU A 29 -3.49 -12.66 4.79
C GLU A 29 -3.76 -13.86 3.88
N THR A 30 -4.96 -14.43 3.96
CA THR A 30 -5.37 -15.55 3.07
C THR A 30 -5.25 -15.15 1.60
N LEU A 31 -5.78 -13.97 1.22
CA LEU A 31 -5.64 -13.48 -0.15
C LEU A 31 -4.18 -13.29 -0.55
N ALA A 32 -3.33 -12.80 0.35
CA ALA A 32 -1.92 -12.58 0.07
C ALA A 32 -1.20 -13.91 -0.20
N GLU A 33 -1.47 -14.94 0.60
CA GLU A 33 -0.96 -16.30 0.39
C GLU A 33 -1.40 -16.89 -0.94
N ASP A 34 -2.71 -16.85 -1.25
CA ASP A 34 -3.28 -17.38 -2.49
C ASP A 34 -2.68 -16.73 -3.75
N ASN A 35 -2.26 -15.46 -3.64
CA ASN A 35 -1.68 -14.69 -4.74
C ASN A 35 -0.15 -14.66 -4.71
N ASN A 36 0.51 -15.37 -3.79
CA ASN A 36 1.96 -15.34 -3.58
C ASN A 36 2.51 -13.91 -3.41
N ARG A 37 1.85 -13.12 -2.56
CA ARG A 37 2.20 -11.73 -2.21
C ARG A 37 2.37 -11.60 -0.71
N ASN A 38 3.08 -10.57 -0.26
CA ASN A 38 3.09 -10.22 1.16
C ASN A 38 1.84 -9.38 1.53
N PHE A 39 1.50 -9.40 2.82
CA PHE A 39 0.35 -8.69 3.38
C PHE A 39 0.33 -7.20 3.01
N ASN A 40 1.45 -6.48 3.18
CA ASN A 40 1.50 -5.04 2.95
C ASN A 40 1.20 -4.67 1.49
N ASN A 41 1.78 -5.41 0.54
CA ASN A 41 1.55 -5.21 -0.88
C ASN A 41 0.08 -5.50 -1.26
N MET A 42 -0.51 -6.53 -0.65
CA MET A 42 -1.91 -6.88 -0.88
C MET A 42 -2.83 -5.81 -0.30
N ALA A 43 -2.62 -5.41 0.96
CA ALA A 43 -3.37 -4.36 1.63
C ALA A 43 -3.32 -3.03 0.86
N GLU A 44 -2.14 -2.62 0.38
CA GLU A 44 -1.99 -1.41 -0.43
C GLU A 44 -2.81 -1.51 -1.73
N THR A 45 -2.79 -2.68 -2.38
CA THR A 45 -3.55 -2.91 -3.62
C THR A 45 -5.04 -2.78 -3.38
N LEU A 46 -5.55 -3.42 -2.32
CA LEU A 46 -6.95 -3.36 -1.94
C LEU A 46 -7.39 -1.92 -1.60
N MET A 47 -6.55 -1.17 -0.86
CA MET A 47 -6.83 0.24 -0.58
C MET A 47 -6.92 1.07 -1.85
N ARG A 48 -5.98 0.92 -2.79
CA ARG A 48 -6.00 1.64 -4.07
C ARG A 48 -7.23 1.29 -4.90
N LEU A 49 -7.61 0.01 -4.95
CA LEU A 49 -8.82 -0.43 -5.64
C LEU A 49 -10.09 0.17 -5.00
N GLY A 50 -10.18 0.13 -3.66
CA GLY A 50 -11.29 0.74 -2.92
C GLY A 50 -11.44 2.23 -3.24
N MET A 51 -10.35 2.98 -3.22
CA MET A 51 -10.35 4.41 -3.57
C MET A 51 -10.75 4.67 -5.02
N LYS A 52 -10.37 3.79 -5.97
CA LYS A 52 -10.71 3.93 -7.38
C LYS A 52 -12.20 3.66 -7.66
N HIS A 53 -12.77 2.66 -6.99
CA HIS A 53 -14.13 2.20 -7.26
C HIS A 53 -15.19 2.86 -6.37
N TYR A 54 -14.82 3.41 -5.22
CA TYR A 54 -15.70 4.14 -4.31
C TYR A 54 -15.22 5.57 -4.13
N GLN A 55 -15.64 6.45 -5.05
CA GLN A 55 -15.42 7.89 -4.98
C GLN A 55 -16.22 8.48 -3.80
N GLY A 56 -15.61 8.46 -2.62
CA GLY A 56 -16.24 8.84 -1.35
C GLY A 56 -15.44 8.39 -0.12
N LEU A 57 -14.54 7.42 -0.29
CA LEU A 57 -13.55 7.02 0.73
C LEU A 57 -12.36 7.98 0.84
N GLY A 58 -12.52 9.24 0.40
CA GLY A 58 -11.50 10.26 0.58
C GLY A 58 -11.18 10.37 2.06
N LEU A 59 -10.02 9.85 2.46
CA LEU A 59 -9.44 10.15 3.76
C LEU A 59 -9.17 11.65 3.75
N SER A 60 -10.14 12.44 4.21
CA SER A 60 -10.03 13.89 4.31
C SER A 60 -8.71 14.20 4.99
N SER A 61 -7.88 14.97 4.29
CA SER A 61 -6.57 15.46 4.74
C SER A 61 -6.65 16.15 6.09
#